data_AF-A0A351GJ48-F1
#
_entry.id   AF-A0A351GJ48-F1
#
_cell.length_a   1.000
_cell.length_b   1.000
_cell.length_c   1.000
_cell.angle_alpha   90.00
_cell.angle_beta   90.00
_cell.angle_gamma   90.00
#
_symmetry.space_group_name_H-M   'P 1'
#
loop_
_entity.id
_entity.type
_entity.pdbx_description
1 polymer ?
#
loop_
_entity_poly.entity_id
_entity_poly.type
_entity_poly.pdbx_seq_one_letter_code
_entity_poly.pdbx_strand_id
1 'polypeptide(L)'
;MIIEPELKVIPQFKRIITRDRDRKKRAAFKELAYIYFAYDYKSPYFIYPETERKMRVRKDLELEPGWMEDSEMKDAIAKYISFLDSPAIKSLIAIREGLLSSAKVIDALRIRIDETLADATDQDAEDPVDIGSVVKSVTQLIDLSEKLPKAIDTISDLEEKVKKEQSNESRIKGGGTKGIFEE
;
A
#
# COMPACT_ATOMS: atom_id res chain seq x y z
N MET A 1 3.06 -22.10 14.66
CA MET A 1 2.39 -21.14 13.77
C MET A 1 1.52 -21.92 12.80
N ILE A 2 0.27 -21.52 12.62
CA ILE A 2 -0.73 -22.27 11.86
C ILE A 2 -0.98 -21.52 10.55
N ILE A 3 -0.81 -22.22 9.42
CA ILE A 3 -1.25 -21.69 8.12
C ILE A 3 -2.74 -22.00 8.00
N GLU A 4 -3.53 -20.96 7.79
CA GLU A 4 -4.98 -21.05 7.67
C GLU A 4 -5.38 -22.08 6.60
N PRO A 5 -6.34 -22.99 6.88
CA PRO A 5 -6.77 -24.03 5.95
C PRO A 5 -7.19 -23.50 4.58
N GLU A 6 -7.80 -22.32 4.53
CA GLU A 6 -8.30 -21.65 3.34
C GLU A 6 -7.18 -21.29 2.36
N LEU A 7 -5.98 -20.99 2.87
CA LEU A 7 -4.82 -20.74 2.00
C LEU A 7 -4.38 -22.01 1.28
N LYS A 8 -4.64 -23.20 1.84
CA LYS A 8 -4.23 -24.48 1.25
C LYS A 8 -5.12 -24.90 0.06
N VAL A 9 -6.32 -24.33 -0.07
CA VAL A 9 -7.25 -24.65 -1.17
C VAL A 9 -7.02 -23.78 -2.40
N ILE A 10 -6.39 -22.62 -2.26
CA ILE A 10 -6.07 -21.74 -3.39
C ILE A 10 -4.79 -22.24 -4.07
N PRO A 11 -4.82 -22.62 -5.37
CA PRO A 11 -3.69 -23.27 -6.03
C PRO A 11 -2.37 -22.50 -5.95
N GLN A 12 -2.41 -21.18 -6.08
CA GLN A 12 -1.24 -20.31 -6.04
C GLN A 12 -0.54 -20.33 -4.67
N PHE A 13 -1.31 -20.19 -3.59
CA PHE A 13 -0.77 -20.28 -2.22
C PHE A 13 -0.36 -21.71 -1.86
N LYS A 14 -1.11 -22.71 -2.35
CA LYS A 14 -0.75 -24.11 -2.16
C LYS A 14 0.63 -24.42 -2.73
N ARG A 15 1.00 -23.88 -3.90
CA ARG A 15 2.34 -24.06 -4.49
C ARG A 15 3.45 -23.58 -3.53
N ILE A 16 3.31 -22.37 -3.00
CA ILE A 16 4.21 -21.78 -1.98
C ILE A 16 4.33 -22.69 -0.75
N ILE A 17 3.23 -23.25 -0.26
CA ILE A 17 3.24 -24.14 0.91
C ILE A 17 3.88 -25.50 0.59
N THR A 18 3.65 -26.04 -0.61
CA THR A 18 4.11 -27.38 -0.98
C THR A 18 5.59 -27.42 -1.37
N ARG A 19 6.13 -26.34 -1.97
CA ARG A 19 7.54 -26.26 -2.36
C ARG A 19 8.48 -26.21 -1.15
N ASP A 20 8.04 -25.58 -0.06
CA ASP A 20 8.79 -25.56 1.19
C ASP A 20 8.84 -26.97 1.80
N ARG A 21 10.02 -27.60 1.81
CA ARG A 21 10.20 -28.95 2.35
C ARG A 21 10.37 -28.97 3.87
N ASP A 22 10.51 -27.82 4.53
CA ASP A 22 10.58 -27.74 5.99
C ASP A 22 9.27 -28.24 6.61
N ARG A 23 9.38 -29.09 7.63
CA ARG A 23 8.21 -29.67 8.32
C ARG A 23 7.32 -28.59 8.95
N LYS A 24 7.91 -27.46 9.38
CA LYS A 24 7.19 -26.33 9.98
C LYS A 24 6.81 -25.26 8.95
N LYS A 25 7.13 -25.45 7.67
CA LYS A 25 6.79 -24.54 6.57
C LYS A 25 7.26 -23.11 6.79
N ARG A 26 8.47 -22.94 7.37
CA ARG A 26 8.99 -21.62 7.77
C ARG A 26 9.16 -20.66 6.59
N ALA A 27 9.68 -21.13 5.45
CA ALA A 27 9.89 -20.28 4.28
C ALA A 27 8.55 -19.90 3.65
N ALA A 28 7.65 -20.87 3.47
CA ALA A 28 6.30 -20.61 2.98
C ALA A 28 5.54 -19.64 3.89
N PHE A 29 5.72 -19.75 5.21
CA PHE A 29 5.13 -18.83 6.16
C PHE A 29 5.64 -17.39 5.96
N LYS A 30 6.96 -17.19 5.87
CA LYS A 30 7.56 -15.88 5.60
C LYS A 30 7.10 -15.31 4.26
N GLU A 31 6.99 -16.14 3.23
CA GLU A 31 6.52 -15.73 1.90
C GLU A 31 5.04 -15.31 1.90
N LEU A 32 4.17 -16.07 2.55
CA LEU A 32 2.75 -15.70 2.70
C LEU A 32 2.59 -14.44 3.56
N ALA A 33 3.39 -14.30 4.62
CA ALA A 33 3.43 -13.08 5.43
C ALA A 33 3.90 -11.88 4.61
N TYR A 34 4.90 -12.06 3.73
CA TYR A 34 5.37 -11.01 2.83
C TYR A 34 4.24 -10.53 1.92
N ILE A 35 3.41 -11.43 1.36
CA ILE A 35 2.26 -11.05 0.53
C ILE A 35 1.32 -10.13 1.30
N TYR A 36 0.92 -10.53 2.52
CA TYR A 36 0.04 -9.70 3.35
C TYR A 36 0.68 -8.35 3.68
N PHE A 37 1.88 -8.35 4.25
CA PHE A 37 2.50 -7.12 4.75
C PHE A 37 2.89 -6.15 3.63
N ALA A 38 3.27 -6.65 2.45
CA ALA A 38 3.68 -5.82 1.33
C ALA A 38 2.51 -5.34 0.45
N TYR A 39 1.38 -6.04 0.43
CA TYR A 39 0.30 -5.78 -0.54
C TYR A 39 -1.10 -5.55 0.07
N ASP A 40 -1.39 -5.96 1.30
CA ASP A 40 -2.69 -5.67 1.93
C ASP A 40 -2.76 -4.18 2.33
N TYR A 41 -3.85 -3.50 1.95
CA TYR A 41 -4.11 -2.13 2.37
C TYR A 41 -4.33 -1.97 3.88
N LYS A 42 -4.64 -3.06 4.60
CA LYS A 42 -4.74 -3.11 6.06
C LYS A 42 -3.38 -3.34 6.74
N SER A 43 -2.32 -3.61 5.96
CA SER A 43 -0.99 -3.81 6.50
C SER A 43 -0.50 -2.55 7.24
N PRO A 44 0.15 -2.69 8.41
CA PRO A 44 0.79 -1.55 9.07
C PRO A 44 1.91 -0.92 8.23
N TYR A 45 2.46 -1.64 7.25
CA TYR A 45 3.48 -1.12 6.34
C TYR A 45 2.90 -0.31 5.17
N PHE A 46 1.58 -0.25 5.00
CA PHE A 46 0.96 0.48 3.88
C PHE A 46 1.15 2.00 3.99
N ILE A 47 1.61 2.49 5.14
CA ILE A 47 2.04 3.88 5.36
C ILE A 47 3.32 4.24 4.57
N TYR A 48 4.04 3.25 4.04
CA TYR A 48 5.27 3.47 3.28
C TYR A 48 5.01 3.37 1.77
N PRO A 49 5.74 4.12 0.93
CA PRO A 49 5.77 3.92 -0.52
C PRO A 49 6.16 2.48 -0.86
N GLU A 50 5.64 1.94 -1.96
CA GLU A 50 5.76 0.51 -2.30
C GLU A 50 7.20 -0.04 -2.23
N THR A 51 8.17 0.67 -2.82
CA THR A 51 9.58 0.24 -2.82
C THR A 51 10.14 0.13 -1.41
N GLU A 52 9.88 1.13 -0.57
CA GLU A 52 10.32 1.15 0.82
C GLU A 52 9.58 0.11 1.67
N ARG A 53 8.26 -0.01 1.46
CA ARG A 53 7.39 -1.01 2.07
C ARG A 53 7.95 -2.41 1.85
N LYS A 54 8.22 -2.79 0.60
CA LYS A 54 8.79 -4.11 0.26
C LYS A 54 10.16 -4.33 0.91
N MET A 55 11.02 -3.31 0.93
CA MET A 55 12.33 -3.38 1.55
C MET A 55 12.25 -3.61 3.07
N ARG A 56 11.40 -2.84 3.77
CA ARG A 56 11.15 -2.99 5.21
C ARG A 56 10.59 -4.36 5.55
N VAL A 57 9.56 -4.81 4.82
CA VAL A 57 8.93 -6.12 5.05
C VAL A 57 9.92 -7.27 4.84
N ARG A 58 10.78 -7.21 3.81
CA ARG A 58 11.82 -8.24 3.61
C ARG A 58 12.79 -8.32 4.78
N LYS A 59 13.20 -7.16 5.29
CA LYS A 59 14.11 -7.06 6.43
C LYS A 59 13.47 -7.63 7.70
N ASP A 60 12.25 -7.21 8.01
CA ASP A 60 11.57 -7.59 9.26
C ASP A 60 11.13 -9.06 9.27
N LEU A 61 10.87 -9.66 8.10
CA LEU A 61 10.63 -11.10 7.95
C LEU A 61 11.92 -11.92 7.89
N GLU A 62 13.09 -11.27 7.96
CA GLU A 62 14.40 -11.91 7.86
C GLU A 62 14.48 -12.81 6.61
N LEU A 63 14.06 -12.29 5.46
CA LEU A 63 14.26 -12.96 4.18
C LEU A 63 15.75 -12.88 3.79
N GLU A 64 16.23 -13.88 3.04
CA GLU A 64 17.64 -13.96 2.69
C GLU A 64 18.12 -12.72 1.89
N PRO A 65 19.38 -12.29 2.06
CA PRO A 65 19.92 -11.21 1.25
C PRO A 65 19.79 -11.51 -0.25
N GLY A 66 19.24 -10.57 -1.00
CA GLY A 66 18.99 -10.75 -2.43
C GLY A 66 17.74 -11.56 -2.78
N TRP A 67 16.91 -11.95 -1.80
CA TRP A 67 15.62 -12.59 -2.06
C TRP A 67 14.75 -11.71 -2.98
N MET A 68 14.17 -12.36 -4.00
CA MET A 68 13.28 -11.76 -4.96
C MET A 68 12.07 -12.64 -5.21
N GLU A 69 10.97 -12.01 -5.62
CA GLU A 69 9.73 -12.70 -5.99
C GLU A 69 9.97 -13.53 -7.26
N ASP A 70 10.00 -14.86 -7.09
CA ASP A 70 10.00 -15.81 -8.21
C ASP A 70 8.63 -15.89 -8.90
N SER A 71 8.52 -16.73 -9.92
CA SER A 71 7.27 -16.88 -10.69
C SER A 71 6.08 -17.34 -9.85
N GLU A 72 6.28 -18.30 -8.92
CA GLU A 72 5.18 -18.78 -8.08
C GLU A 72 4.76 -17.74 -7.04
N MET A 73 5.72 -16.96 -6.53
CA MET A 73 5.43 -15.81 -5.66
C MET A 73 4.65 -14.74 -6.40
N LYS A 74 5.03 -14.41 -7.64
CA LYS A 74 4.29 -13.45 -8.47
C LYS A 74 2.88 -13.91 -8.76
N ASP A 75 2.67 -15.19 -9.04
CA ASP A 75 1.32 -15.77 -9.19
C ASP A 75 0.48 -15.64 -7.92
N ALA A 76 1.08 -15.92 -6.76
CA ALA A 76 0.43 -15.80 -5.46
C ALA A 76 0.08 -14.34 -5.13
N ILE A 77 0.99 -13.41 -5.39
CA ILE A 77 0.77 -11.97 -5.23
C ILE A 77 -0.38 -11.52 -6.15
N ALA A 78 -0.36 -11.89 -7.43
CA ALA A 78 -1.41 -11.54 -8.38
C ALA A 78 -2.77 -12.10 -7.93
N LYS A 79 -2.79 -13.35 -7.44
CA LYS A 79 -4.01 -13.96 -6.91
C LYS A 79 -4.50 -13.22 -5.67
N TYR A 80 -3.60 -12.81 -4.78
CA TYR A 80 -3.96 -12.05 -3.59
C TYR A 80 -4.53 -10.67 -3.93
N ILE A 81 -3.87 -9.93 -4.82
CA ILE A 81 -4.34 -8.63 -5.32
C ILE A 81 -5.72 -8.75 -5.96
N SER A 82 -6.03 -9.86 -6.65
CA SER A 82 -7.36 -10.09 -7.21
C SER A 82 -8.48 -10.17 -6.16
N PHE A 83 -8.16 -10.42 -4.90
CA PHE A 83 -9.14 -10.35 -3.80
C PHE A 83 -9.37 -8.93 -3.28
N LEU A 84 -8.54 -7.97 -3.69
CA LEU A 84 -8.61 -6.57 -3.34
C LEU A 84 -9.32 -5.73 -4.42
N ASP A 85 -10.08 -6.38 -5.33
CA ASP A 85 -10.50 -5.78 -6.60
C ASP A 85 -11.77 -4.90 -6.53
N SER A 86 -12.36 -4.72 -5.35
CA SER A 86 -13.54 -3.87 -5.18
C SER A 86 -13.24 -2.39 -5.47
N PRO A 87 -14.22 -1.62 -5.99
CA PRO A 87 -14.05 -0.18 -6.23
C PRO A 87 -13.61 0.60 -4.99
N ALA A 88 -14.20 0.34 -3.82
CA ALA A 88 -13.85 1.09 -2.61
C ALA A 88 -12.40 0.82 -2.17
N ILE A 89 -11.93 -0.43 -2.24
CA ILE A 89 -10.53 -0.77 -1.93
C ILE A 89 -9.57 -0.09 -2.93
N LYS A 90 -9.87 -0.15 -4.23
CA LYS A 90 -9.05 0.51 -5.27
C LYS A 90 -8.94 2.01 -5.03
N SER A 91 -10.04 2.68 -4.75
CA SER A 91 -10.05 4.11 -4.42
C SER A 91 -9.27 4.41 -3.14
N LEU A 92 -9.42 3.58 -2.10
CA LEU A 92 -8.70 3.74 -0.83
C LEU A 92 -7.19 3.65 -1.03
N ILE A 93 -6.73 2.65 -1.78
CA ILE A 93 -5.31 2.47 -2.13
C ILE A 93 -4.80 3.70 -2.91
N ALA A 94 -5.51 4.12 -3.96
CA ALA A 94 -5.10 5.23 -4.80
C ALA A 94 -4.97 6.55 -4.04
N ILE A 95 -5.91 6.86 -3.14
CA ILE A 95 -5.84 8.09 -2.34
C ILE A 95 -4.67 8.04 -1.36
N ARG A 96 -4.43 6.91 -0.69
CA ARG A 96 -3.29 6.76 0.22
C ARG A 96 -1.95 6.91 -0.51
N GLU A 97 -1.80 6.30 -1.68
CA GLU A 97 -0.59 6.46 -2.51
C GLU A 97 -0.43 7.90 -3.05
N GLY A 98 -1.54 8.57 -3.37
CA GLY A 98 -1.57 9.98 -3.71
C GLY A 98 -1.11 10.88 -2.58
N LEU A 99 -1.49 10.60 -1.32
CA LEU A 99 -1.01 11.32 -0.14
C LEU A 99 0.50 11.14 0.06
N LEU A 100 1.02 9.93 -0.10
CA LEU A 100 2.47 9.68 -0.02
C LEU A 100 3.24 10.43 -1.11
N SER A 101 2.70 10.48 -2.32
CA SER A 101 3.28 11.26 -3.41
C SER A 101 3.23 12.76 -3.13
N SER A 102 2.12 13.23 -2.55
CA SER A 102 1.95 14.64 -2.14
C SER A 102 2.96 15.05 -1.06
N ALA A 103 3.24 14.17 -0.09
CA ALA A 103 4.26 14.42 0.92
C ALA A 103 5.65 14.64 0.29
N LYS A 104 6.03 13.81 -0.69
CA LYS A 104 7.30 13.99 -1.42
C LYS A 104 7.36 15.30 -2.20
N VAL A 105 6.24 15.71 -2.81
CA VAL A 105 6.15 17.00 -3.52
C VAL A 105 6.31 18.16 -2.55
N ILE A 106 5.67 18.09 -1.37
CA ILE A 106 5.82 19.11 -0.32
C ILE A 106 7.27 19.21 0.14
N ASP A 107 7.94 18.07 0.37
CA ASP A 107 9.36 18.07 0.75
C ASP A 107 10.24 18.69 -0.34
N ALA A 108 10.00 18.35 -1.62
CA ALA A 108 10.73 18.95 -2.74
C ALA A 108 10.48 20.47 -2.86
N LEU A 109 9.25 20.93 -2.64
CA LEU A 109 8.93 22.36 -2.62
C LEU A 109 9.64 23.07 -1.47
N ARG A 110 9.71 22.46 -0.28
CA ARG A 110 10.43 23.01 0.88
C ARG A 110 11.92 23.17 0.58
N ILE A 111 12.57 22.10 0.10
CA ILE A 111 14.00 22.13 -0.27
C ILE A 111 14.27 23.24 -1.28
N ARG A 112 13.46 23.34 -2.33
CA ARG A 112 13.61 24.39 -3.34
C ARG A 112 13.48 25.80 -2.76
N ILE A 113 12.51 26.02 -1.88
CA ILE A 113 12.32 27.32 -1.21
C ILE A 113 13.57 27.65 -0.38
N ASP A 114 14.07 26.71 0.41
CA ASP A 114 15.24 26.92 1.27
C ASP A 114 16.50 27.20 0.45
N GLU A 115 16.75 26.43 -0.61
CA GLU A 115 17.87 26.63 -1.55
C GLU A 115 17.80 28.03 -2.18
N THR A 116 16.65 28.42 -2.71
CA THR A 116 16.48 29.72 -3.39
C THR A 116 16.64 30.90 -2.41
N LEU A 117 16.23 30.73 -1.14
CA LEU A 117 16.41 31.75 -0.11
C LEU A 117 17.85 31.84 0.39
N ALA A 118 18.58 30.72 0.43
CA ALA A 118 20.00 30.71 0.78
C ALA A 118 20.82 31.50 -0.24
N ASP A 119 20.58 31.27 -1.54
CA ASP A 119 21.20 32.02 -2.64
C ASP A 119 20.89 33.54 -2.54
N ALA A 120 19.73 33.91 -2.00
CA ALA A 120 19.34 35.31 -1.81
C ALA A 120 20.15 36.05 -0.75
N THR A 121 20.79 35.29 0.14
CA THR A 121 21.63 35.81 1.22
C THR A 121 23.12 35.71 0.92
N ASP A 122 23.49 35.06 -0.18
CA ASP A 122 24.87 34.94 -0.64
C ASP A 122 25.28 36.20 -1.43
N GLN A 123 26.30 36.91 -0.92
CA GLN A 123 26.80 38.14 -1.53
C GLN A 123 27.62 37.89 -2.80
N ASP A 124 28.05 36.64 -3.03
CA ASP A 124 28.85 36.23 -4.19
C ASP A 124 28.01 35.53 -5.28
N ALA A 125 26.68 35.47 -5.14
CA ALA A 125 25.79 34.87 -6.13
C ALA A 125 25.82 35.64 -7.47
N GLU A 126 26.17 34.94 -8.56
CA GLU A 126 26.29 35.51 -9.92
C GLU A 126 24.93 35.96 -10.51
N ASP A 127 23.84 35.33 -10.09
CA ASP A 127 22.49 35.54 -10.65
C ASP A 127 21.52 36.14 -9.63
N PRO A 128 20.66 37.10 -10.04
CA PRO A 128 19.62 37.63 -9.18
C PRO A 128 18.58 36.57 -8.83
N VAL A 129 18.24 36.46 -7.56
CA VAL A 129 17.27 35.48 -7.06
C VAL A 129 15.89 35.67 -7.68
N ASP A 130 15.34 34.58 -8.24
CA ASP A 130 13.98 34.54 -8.77
C ASP A 130 12.95 34.39 -7.64
N ILE A 131 12.63 35.51 -6.99
CA ILE A 131 11.56 35.63 -5.98
C ILE A 131 10.20 35.17 -6.55
N GLY A 132 9.95 35.33 -7.86
CA GLY A 132 8.73 34.87 -8.51
C GLY A 132 8.57 33.35 -8.42
N SER A 133 9.65 32.60 -8.58
CA SER A 133 9.65 31.14 -8.42
C SER A 133 9.38 30.68 -6.98
N VAL A 134 9.86 31.44 -5.99
CA VAL A 134 9.60 31.17 -4.56
C VAL A 134 8.12 31.39 -4.24
N VAL A 135 7.56 32.52 -4.66
CA VAL A 135 6.13 32.84 -4.46
C VAL A 135 5.24 31.77 -5.08
N LYS A 136 5.57 31.29 -6.29
CA LYS A 136 4.86 30.19 -6.94
C LYS A 136 4.93 28.90 -6.13
N SER A 137 6.12 28.54 -5.63
CA SER A 137 6.33 27.32 -4.84
C SER A 137 5.56 27.36 -3.52
N VAL A 138 5.57 28.50 -2.82
CA VAL A 138 4.77 28.72 -1.60
C VAL A 138 3.27 28.61 -1.89
N THR A 139 2.80 29.20 -3.00
CA THR A 139 1.39 29.12 -3.39
C THR A 139 0.96 27.67 -3.65
N GLN A 140 1.78 26.88 -4.33
CA GLN A 140 1.53 25.46 -4.56
C GLN A 140 1.51 24.65 -3.25
N LEU A 141 2.40 24.97 -2.32
CA LEU A 141 2.45 24.32 -1.00
C LEU A 141 1.18 24.61 -0.19
N ILE A 142 0.68 25.84 -0.20
CA ILE A 142 -0.58 26.23 0.47
C ILE A 142 -1.77 25.47 -0.15
N ASP A 143 -1.90 25.48 -1.48
CA ASP A 143 -2.99 24.79 -2.18
C ASP A 143 -3.00 23.27 -1.90
N LEU A 144 -1.82 22.63 -1.86
CA LEU A 144 -1.70 21.22 -1.45
C LEU A 144 -2.13 21.04 0.01
N SER A 145 -1.66 21.89 0.92
CA SER A 145 -1.95 21.80 2.35
C SER A 145 -3.45 21.94 2.66
N GLU A 146 -4.18 22.73 1.89
CA GLU A 146 -5.64 22.87 2.01
C GLU A 146 -6.42 21.65 1.50
N LYS A 147 -5.86 20.89 0.56
CA LYS A 147 -6.49 19.70 -0.04
C LYS A 147 -6.25 18.42 0.76
N LEU A 148 -5.12 18.32 1.48
CA LEU A 148 -4.76 17.13 2.25
C LEU A 148 -5.82 16.72 3.30
N PRO A 149 -6.42 17.63 4.10
CA PRO A 149 -7.47 17.25 5.05
C PRO A 149 -8.65 16.54 4.40
N LYS A 150 -9.14 17.05 3.25
CA LYS A 150 -10.27 16.45 2.52
C LYS A 150 -9.94 15.03 2.03
N ALA A 151 -8.71 14.79 1.61
CA ALA A 151 -8.27 13.46 1.22
C ALA A 151 -8.23 12.48 2.41
N ILE A 152 -7.87 12.96 3.61
CA ILE A 152 -7.93 12.17 4.85
C ILE A 152 -9.38 11.85 5.22
N ASP A 153 -10.29 12.82 5.16
CA ASP A 153 -11.72 12.59 5.43
C ASP A 153 -12.29 11.54 4.46
N THR A 154 -11.91 11.64 3.18
CA THR A 154 -12.33 10.67 2.15
C THR A 154 -11.84 9.25 2.44
N ILE A 155 -10.67 9.09 3.08
CA ILE A 155 -10.17 7.78 3.50
C ILE A 155 -11.09 7.15 4.54
N SER A 156 -11.51 7.90 5.56
CA SER A 156 -12.42 7.39 6.60
C SER A 156 -13.75 6.91 5.99
N ASP A 157 -14.32 7.68 5.07
CA ASP A 157 -15.54 7.30 4.35
C ASP A 157 -15.35 6.03 3.50
N LEU A 158 -14.20 5.89 2.85
CA LEU A 158 -13.88 4.72 2.05
C LEU A 158 -13.66 3.48 2.91
N GLU A 159 -13.02 3.61 4.07
CA GLU A 159 -12.86 2.50 5.02
C GLU A 159 -14.22 1.94 5.48
N GLU A 160 -15.20 2.81 5.74
CA GLU A 160 -16.56 2.38 6.04
C GLU A 160 -17.23 1.65 4.86
N LYS A 161 -17.06 2.18 3.63
CA LYS A 161 -17.61 1.55 2.42
C LYS A 161 -17.00 0.17 2.19
N VAL A 162 -15.69 0.04 2.34
CA VAL A 162 -14.98 -1.24 2.28
C VAL A 162 -15.54 -2.23 3.31
N LYS A 163 -15.76 -1.79 4.56
CA LYS A 163 -16.35 -2.64 5.60
C LYS A 163 -17.77 -3.10 5.21
N LYS A 164 -18.58 -2.20 4.65
CA LYS A 164 -19.94 -2.51 4.18
C LYS A 164 -19.92 -3.51 3.02
N GLU A 165 -19.09 -3.28 1.99
CA GLU A 165 -18.90 -4.19 0.85
C GLU A 165 -18.50 -5.60 1.31
N GLN A 166 -17.47 -5.70 2.16
CA GLN A 166 -17.00 -6.99 2.70
C GLN A 166 -18.06 -7.70 3.55
N SER A 167 -18.86 -6.95 4.32
CA SER A 167 -19.96 -7.53 5.12
C SER A 167 -21.12 -8.06 4.27
N ASN A 168 -21.41 -7.41 3.13
CA ASN A 168 -22.45 -7.84 2.21
C ASN A 168 -22.02 -9.07 1.42
N GLU A 169 -20.78 -9.13 0.95
CA GLU A 169 -20.24 -10.33 0.28
C GLU A 169 -20.22 -11.55 1.21
N SER A 170 -19.87 -11.37 2.49
CA SER A 170 -19.85 -12.46 3.48
C SER A 170 -21.27 -12.93 3.85
N ARG A 171 -22.27 -12.03 3.91
CA ARG A 171 -23.69 -12.41 4.08
C ARG A 171 -24.25 -13.16 2.89
N ILE A 172 -23.90 -12.79 1.66
CA ILE A 172 -24.33 -13.50 0.44
C ILE A 172 -23.75 -14.93 0.41
N LYS A 173 -22.54 -15.14 0.94
CA LYS A 173 -21.92 -16.49 1.05
C LYS A 173 -22.40 -17.29 2.27
N GLY A 174 -22.94 -16.65 3.32
CA GLY A 174 -23.45 -17.30 4.53
C GLY A 174 -24.98 -17.41 4.64
N GLY A 175 -25.72 -16.90 3.65
CA GLY A 175 -27.19 -16.82 3.67
C GLY A 175 -27.87 -18.10 3.18
N GLY A 176 -27.92 -19.13 4.02
CA GLY A 176 -28.89 -20.20 3.83
C GLY A 176 -30.32 -19.70 4.04
N THR A 177 -31.20 -19.97 3.06
CA THR A 177 -32.66 -20.26 3.11
C THR A 177 -33.18 -20.11 1.68
N LYS A 178 -33.80 -21.10 1.02
CA LYS A 178 -34.89 -22.01 1.40
C LYS A 178 -34.65 -23.36 0.69
N GLY A 179 -35.08 -24.47 1.27
CA GLY A 179 -34.96 -25.80 0.67
C GLY A 179 -35.50 -25.81 -0.77
N ILE A 180 -34.64 -26.14 -1.73
CA ILE A 180 -35.03 -26.42 -3.12
C ILE A 180 -35.70 -27.82 -3.25
N PHE A 181 -35.78 -28.55 -2.13
CA PHE A 181 -36.49 -29.82 -2.01
C PHE A 181 -37.54 -29.73 -0.89
N GLU A 182 -38.55 -28.88 -1.09
CA GLU A 182 -39.90 -29.13 -0.61
C GLU A 182 -40.80 -29.31 -1.84
N GLU A 183 -40.75 -30.51 -2.41
CA GLU A 183 -41.91 -31.35 -2.76
C GLU A 183 -41.57 -32.80 -2.39
#